data_AF-A0A091QF52-F1
#
_entry.id   AF-A0A091QF52-F1
#
_cell.length_a   1.000
_cell.length_b   1.000
_cell.length_c   1.000
_cell.angle_alpha   90.00
_cell.angle_beta   90.00
_cell.angle_gamma   90.00
#
_symmetry.space_group_name_H-M   'P 1'
#
loop_
_entity.id
_entity.type
_entity.pdbx_description
1 polymer ?
#
loop_
_entity_poly.entity_id
_entity_poly.type
_entity_poly.pdbx_seq_one_letter_code
_entity_poly.pdbx_strand_id
1 'polypeptide(L)' 'MSCYDLCPPSSSIACPQPIANSCNEPCVRQCPDSTAVIQPPPVVVTFPGPILSSFPQQAVVGSSGAPAFGGSL' A
#
# COMPACT_ATOMS: atom_id res chain seq x y z
N MET A 1 2.36 -20.22 19.81
CA MET A 1 1.15 -20.52 20.62
C MET A 1 0.17 -21.25 19.73
N SER A 2 -0.38 -22.39 20.17
CA SER A 2 -1.35 -23.18 19.39
C SER A 2 -2.77 -22.76 19.75
N CYS A 3 -3.71 -22.99 18.84
CA CYS A 3 -5.13 -22.97 19.19
C CYS A 3 -5.44 -24.01 20.26
N TYR A 4 -6.34 -23.68 21.18
CA TYR A 4 -6.85 -24.61 22.18
C TYR A 4 -8.38 -24.59 22.21
N ASP A 5 -8.95 -25.73 22.57
CA ASP A 5 -10.39 -25.89 22.67
C ASP A 5 -10.88 -25.24 23.97
N LEU A 6 -11.96 -24.47 23.89
CA LEU A 6 -12.58 -23.85 25.06
C LEU A 6 -13.49 -24.82 25.82
N CYS A 7 -13.76 -26.00 25.26
CA CYS A 7 -14.56 -27.05 25.88
C CYS A 7 -13.67 -28.27 26.16
N PRO A 8 -13.60 -28.77 27.42
CA PRO A 8 -12.91 -30.01 27.71
C PRO A 8 -13.64 -31.20 27.06
N PRO A 9 -12.93 -32.21 26.53
CA PRO A 9 -13.59 -33.45 26.13
C PRO A 9 -14.30 -34.03 27.36
N SER A 10 -15.60 -34.28 27.24
CA SER A 10 -16.43 -34.91 28.26
C SER A 10 -16.05 -36.38 28.40
N SER A 11 -14.91 -36.67 29.00
CA SER A 11 -14.46 -38.05 29.24
C SER A 11 -13.82 -38.19 30.62
N SER A 12 -14.65 -38.07 31.65
CA SER A 12 -14.38 -38.69 32.96
C SER A 12 -14.67 -40.20 32.96
N ILE A 13 -15.11 -40.75 31.83
CA ILE A 13 -15.45 -42.16 31.62
C ILE A 13 -14.47 -42.73 30.58
N ALA A 14 -13.87 -43.88 30.90
CA ALA A 14 -13.01 -44.62 29.99
C ALA A 14 -13.82 -45.14 28.79
N CYS A 15 -13.92 -44.33 27.74
CA CYS A 15 -14.56 -44.74 26.49
C CYS A 15 -13.51 -45.33 25.53
N PRO A 16 -13.70 -46.56 25.04
CA PRO A 16 -12.88 -47.09 23.96
C PRO A 16 -13.12 -46.29 22.67
N GLN A 17 -12.05 -46.01 21.93
CA GLN A 17 -12.08 -45.24 20.68
C GLN A 17 -12.80 -46.01 19.55
N PRO A 18 -13.45 -45.30 18.60
CA PRO A 18 -13.47 -43.85 18.42
C PRO A 18 -14.64 -43.19 19.17
N ILE A 19 -14.35 -42.12 19.90
CA ILE A 19 -15.36 -41.35 20.64
C ILE A 19 -15.83 -40.23 19.71
N ALA A 20 -17.13 -40.22 19.39
CA ALA A 20 -17.77 -39.07 18.76
C ALA A 20 -18.21 -38.10 19.86
N ASN A 21 -17.45 -37.02 20.06
CA ASN A 21 -17.85 -35.95 20.97
C ASN A 21 -18.76 -34.99 20.21
N SER A 22 -20.03 -34.90 20.63
CA SER A 22 -20.96 -33.85 20.18
C SER A 22 -21.30 -32.96 21.37
N CYS A 23 -21.09 -31.66 21.25
CA CYS A 23 -21.55 -30.65 22.18
C CYS A 23 -22.60 -29.76 21.48
N ASN A 24 -23.55 -29.22 22.22
CA ASN A 24 -24.52 -28.25 21.70
C ASN A 24 -24.02 -26.81 21.86
N GLU A 25 -22.93 -26.64 22.61
CA GLU A 25 -22.21 -25.40 22.83
C GLU A 25 -21.39 -25.00 21.59
N PRO A 26 -21.12 -23.70 21.39
CA PRO A 26 -20.30 -23.23 20.27
C PRO A 26 -18.90 -23.86 20.32
N CYS A 27 -18.55 -24.59 19.25
CA CYS A 27 -17.20 -25.12 19.04
C CYS A 27 -16.26 -24.00 18.59
N VAL A 28 -15.96 -23.09 19.51
CA VAL A 28 -15.01 -22.00 19.32
C VAL A 28 -13.66 -22.40 19.90
N ARG A 29 -12.60 -22.25 19.10
CA ARG A 29 -11.21 -22.44 19.52
C ARG A 29 -10.59 -21.07 19.73
N GLN A 30 -9.94 -20.88 20.86
CA GLN A 30 -9.18 -19.66 21.07
C GLN A 30 -7.81 -19.83 20.41
N CYS A 31 -7.52 -18.97 19.44
CA CYS A 31 -6.27 -18.94 18.69
C CYS A 31 -5.59 -17.57 18.90
N PRO A 32 -4.26 -17.49 18.73
CA PRO A 32 -3.57 -16.20 18.62
C PRO A 32 -4.08 -15.37 17.45
N ASP A 33 -3.80 -14.06 17.47
CA ASP A 33 -4.15 -13.16 16.39
C ASP A 33 -3.59 -13.64 15.05
N SER A 34 -4.44 -13.64 14.03
CA SER A 34 -4.03 -13.93 12.65
C SER A 34 -3.76 -12.64 11.89
N THR A 35 -2.72 -12.63 11.07
CA THR A 35 -2.39 -11.48 10.22
C THR A 35 -2.70 -11.82 8.76
N ALA A 36 -3.54 -11.02 8.11
CA ALA A 36 -3.76 -11.07 6.67
C ALA A 36 -3.01 -9.92 5.99
N VAL A 37 -2.18 -10.22 4.99
CA VAL A 37 -1.48 -9.22 4.18
C VAL A 37 -2.10 -9.21 2.79
N ILE A 38 -2.58 -8.05 2.37
CA ILE A 38 -3.12 -7.83 1.02
C ILE A 38 -2.02 -7.17 0.18
N GLN A 39 -1.61 -7.81 -0.92
CA GLN A 39 -0.70 -7.21 -1.90
C GLN A 39 -1.50 -6.71 -3.12
N PRO A 40 -1.82 -5.41 -3.19
CA PRO A 40 -2.46 -4.86 -4.39
C PRO A 40 -1.46 -4.86 -5.57
N PRO A 41 -1.97 -4.93 -6.81
CA PRO A 41 -1.11 -4.80 -7.99
C PRO A 41 -0.46 -3.40 -8.05
N PRO A 42 0.71 -3.27 -8.71
CA PRO A 42 1.37 -1.98 -8.87
C PRO A 42 0.50 -1.02 -9.69
N VAL A 43 0.41 0.24 -9.27
CA VAL A 43 -0.31 1.31 -9.97
C VAL A 43 0.69 2.30 -10.54
N VAL A 44 0.56 2.62 -11.82
CA VAL A 44 1.37 3.65 -12.49
C VAL A 44 0.55 4.93 -12.58
N VAL A 45 1.09 6.04 -12.08
CA VAL A 45 0.50 7.37 -12.21
C VAL A 45 1.35 8.20 -13.17
N THR A 46 0.74 8.60 -14.29
CA THR A 46 1.39 9.51 -15.25
C THR A 46 0.92 10.94 -14.99
N PHE A 47 1.83 11.82 -14.63
CA PHE A 47 1.55 13.25 -14.54
C PHE A 47 1.78 13.91 -15.91
N PRO A 48 0.83 14.74 -16.40
CA PRO A 48 1.08 15.52 -17.59
C PRO A 48 2.29 16.42 -17.37
N GLY A 49 3.15 16.53 -18.38
CA GLY A 49 4.29 17.44 -18.34
C GLY A 49 3.85 18.91 -18.18
N PRO A 50 4.76 19.81 -17.80
CA PRO A 50 4.45 21.23 -17.69
C PRO A 50 3.99 21.80 -19.05
N ILE A 51 2.88 22.52 -19.04
CA ILE A 51 2.42 23.27 -20.21
C ILE A 51 3.21 24.58 -20.27
N LEU A 52 4.08 24.71 -21.27
CA LEU A 52 4.73 25.99 -21.58
C LEU A 52 3.83 26.79 -22.52
N SER A 53 3.33 27.91 -22.03
CA SER A 53 2.47 28.82 -22.79
C SER A 53 3.05 30.22 -22.76
N SER A 54 3.26 30.81 -23.93
CA SER A 54 3.65 32.20 -24.08
C SER A 54 2.62 32.90 -24.98
N PHE A 55 1.76 33.73 -24.38
CA PHE A 55 0.87 34.64 -25.09
C PHE A 55 1.19 36.10 -24.72
N PRO A 56 2.38 36.62 -25.05
CA PRO A 56 2.68 38.02 -24.77
C PRO A 56 1.82 38.92 -25.68
N GLN A 57 0.95 39.72 -25.09
CA GLN A 57 0.22 40.76 -25.81
C GLN A 57 1.15 41.89 -26.28
N GLN A 58 2.36 41.98 -25.71
CA GLN A 58 3.42 42.92 -26.07
C GLN A 58 4.80 42.28 -25.83
N ALA A 59 5.71 42.44 -26.77
CA ALA A 59 7.11 42.03 -26.64
C ALA A 59 8.00 43.25 -26.91
N VAL A 60 8.96 43.51 -26.03
CA VAL A 60 9.97 44.57 -26.19
C VAL A 60 11.25 43.93 -26.71
N VAL A 61 11.70 44.32 -27.90
CA VAL A 61 12.96 43.88 -28.50
C VAL A 61 14.04 44.92 -28.18
N GLY A 62 15.06 44.53 -27.44
CA GLY A 62 16.25 45.36 -27.17
C GLY A 62 17.34 45.12 -28.22
N SER A 63 18.10 46.15 -28.55
CA SER A 63 19.29 46.05 -29.41
C SER A 63 20.56 46.05 -28.55
N SER A 64 21.46 45.09 -28.80
CA SER A 64 22.82 45.16 -28.27
C SER A 64 23.65 45.98 -29.27
N GLY A 65 24.15 47.14 -28.83
CA GLY A 65 24.85 48.09 -29.70
C GLY A 65 26.05 47.49 -30.44
N ALA A 66 26.49 48.15 -31.51
CA ALA A 66 27.61 47.68 -32.32
C ALA A 66 28.91 47.61 -31.49
N PRO A 67 29.74 46.56 -31.65
CA PRO A 67 31.02 46.49 -30.97
C PRO A 67 31.91 47.65 -31.42
N ALA A 68 32.47 48.41 -30.46
CA ALA A 68 33.40 49.50 -30.76
C ALA A 68 34.75 48.92 -31.21
N PHE A 69 35.18 49.23 -32.43
CA PHE A 69 36.54 48.89 -32.90
C PHE A 69 37.48 50.06 -32.56
N GLY A 70 38.38 49.85 -31.60
CA GLY A 70 39.36 50.85 -31.17
C GLY A 70 40.46 51.05 -32.21
N GLY A 71 40.31 52.07 -33.06
CA GLY A 71 41.37 52.55 -33.94
C GLY A 71 42.28 53.53 -33.21
N SER A 72 43.56 53.17 -33.06
CA SER A 72 44.62 54.02 -32.52
C SER A 72 44.87 55.23 -33.44
N LEU A 73 44.92 56.43 -32.85
CA LEU A 73 45.77 57.53 -33.29
C LEU A 73 46.55 58.03 -32.07
#